data_AF-A0A7S0Z449-F1
#
_entry.id   AF-A0A7S0Z449-F1
#
_cell.length_a   1.000
_cell.length_b   1.000
_cell.length_c   1.000
_cell.angle_alpha   90.00
_cell.angle_beta   90.00
_cell.angle_gamma   90.00
#
_symmetry.space_group_name_H-M   'P 1'
#
loop_
_entity.id
_entity.type
_entity.pdbx_description
1 polymer ?
#
loop_
_entity_poly.entity_id
_entity_poly.type
_entity_poly.pdbx_seq_one_letter_code
_entity_poly.pdbx_strand_id
1 'polypeptide(L)'
;GGSKEAYDIIADILKPVSAQTDSGACVTYVGPGGAGNFVKMVHNGIEYGDMQLISEAYDVLKTVGGLTNDELAAAFTEWNQAELESYLIEISSIILAKKDDQSGKEGDFLVDKILDKTGMKGT
;
A
#
# COMPACT_ATOMS: atom_id res chain seq x y z
N GLY A 1 -21.83 1.62 5.95
CA GLY A 1 -23.07 1.50 5.15
C GLY A 1 -24.11 0.73 5.95
N GLY A 2 -25.36 0.70 5.50
CA GLY A 2 -26.46 0.01 6.19
C GLY A 2 -27.58 0.97 6.59
N SER A 3 -28.17 0.80 7.78
CA SER A 3 -29.13 1.77 8.33
C SER A 3 -28.42 3.09 8.66
N LYS A 4 -29.04 4.20 8.26
CA LYS A 4 -28.54 5.53 8.58
C LYS A 4 -28.65 5.81 10.07
N GLU A 5 -29.75 5.40 10.68
CA GLU A 5 -30.01 5.51 12.11
C GLU A 5 -28.94 4.78 12.93
N ALA A 6 -28.59 3.55 12.52
CA ALA A 6 -27.54 2.79 13.17
C ALA A 6 -26.17 3.47 13.04
N TYR A 7 -25.84 4.04 11.88
CA TYR A 7 -24.61 4.82 11.71
C TYR A 7 -24.58 6.04 12.63
N ASP A 8 -25.68 6.78 12.73
CA ASP A 8 -25.76 7.99 13.55
C ASP A 8 -25.56 7.68 15.04
N ILE A 9 -26.06 6.53 15.53
CA ILE A 9 -25.82 6.05 16.91
C ILE A 9 -24.33 5.78 17.19
N ILE A 10 -23.59 5.22 16.22
CA ILE A 10 -22.19 4.83 16.41
C ILE A 10 -21.19 5.87 15.92
N ALA A 11 -21.66 6.94 15.28
CA ALA A 11 -20.81 7.94 14.64
C ALA A 11 -19.84 8.61 15.62
N ASP A 12 -20.28 8.85 16.85
CA ASP A 12 -19.46 9.49 17.90
C ASP A 12 -18.35 8.58 18.41
N ILE A 13 -18.43 7.26 18.15
CA ILE A 13 -17.33 6.32 18.39
C ILE A 13 -16.44 6.23 17.15
N LEU A 14 -17.02 6.14 15.96
CA LEU A 14 -16.26 5.92 14.72
C LEU A 14 -15.36 7.11 14.34
N LYS A 15 -15.86 8.34 14.48
CA LYS A 15 -15.12 9.56 14.11
C LYS A 15 -13.82 9.75 14.88
N PRO A 16 -13.78 9.64 16.22
CA PRO A 16 -12.53 9.85 16.97
C PRO A 16 -11.52 8.71 16.82
N VAL A 17 -11.95 7.48 16.51
CA VAL A 17 -11.03 6.33 16.37
C VAL A 17 -10.50 6.14 14.95
N SER A 18 -11.10 6.79 13.94
CA SER A 18 -10.57 6.78 12.58
C SER A 18 -9.33 7.66 12.45
N ALA A 19 -8.53 7.45 11.40
CA ALA A 19 -7.48 8.38 11.02
C ALA A 19 -8.06 9.79 10.82
N GLN A 20 -7.29 10.81 11.24
CA GLN A 20 -7.64 12.21 11.10
C GLN A 20 -6.76 12.84 10.02
N THR A 21 -7.37 13.65 9.16
CA THR A 21 -6.69 14.42 8.12
C THR A 21 -7.12 15.88 8.19
N ASP A 22 -6.50 16.75 7.43
CA ASP A 22 -6.91 18.16 7.31
C ASP A 22 -8.35 18.31 6.78
N SER A 23 -8.86 17.30 6.06
CA SER A 23 -10.25 17.24 5.59
C SER A 23 -11.21 16.64 6.62
N GLY A 24 -10.71 16.20 7.78
CA GLY A 24 -11.47 15.58 8.87
C GLY A 24 -11.22 14.09 9.03
N ALA A 25 -12.12 13.45 9.80
CA ALA A 25 -12.07 12.03 10.10
C ALA A 25 -12.31 11.16 8.86
N CYS A 26 -11.48 10.13 8.65
CA CYS A 26 -11.58 9.17 7.54
C CYS A 26 -12.72 8.15 7.74
N VAL A 27 -13.94 8.64 7.97
CA VAL A 27 -15.15 7.83 8.08
C VAL A 27 -16.37 8.61 7.62
N THR A 28 -17.25 7.96 6.88
CA THR A 28 -18.51 8.58 6.43
C THR A 28 -19.62 7.54 6.28
N TYR A 29 -20.86 8.00 6.28
CA TYR A 29 -21.99 7.16 5.88
C TYR A 29 -21.99 7.00 4.36
N VAL A 30 -21.51 5.84 3.91
CA VAL A 30 -21.35 5.53 2.47
C VAL A 30 -22.70 5.37 1.74
N GLY A 31 -23.71 4.82 2.40
CA GLY A 31 -24.99 4.51 1.76
C GLY A 31 -25.72 3.30 2.36
N PRO A 32 -26.92 2.98 1.84
CA PRO A 32 -27.77 1.90 2.36
C PRO A 32 -27.19 0.50 2.07
N GLY A 33 -27.71 -0.50 2.78
CA GLY A 33 -27.37 -1.91 2.55
C GLY A 33 -25.86 -2.19 2.60
N GLY A 34 -25.35 -2.96 1.61
CA GLY A 34 -23.95 -3.37 1.51
C GLY A 34 -22.98 -2.30 1.00
N ALA A 35 -23.39 -1.03 0.85
CA ALA A 35 -22.57 0.00 0.20
C ALA A 35 -21.18 0.17 0.84
N GLY A 36 -21.06 0.04 2.16
CA GLY A 36 -19.76 0.10 2.85
C GLY A 36 -18.82 -1.06 2.45
N ASN A 37 -19.37 -2.28 2.35
CA ASN A 37 -18.61 -3.45 1.91
C ASN A 37 -18.20 -3.31 0.44
N PHE A 38 -19.08 -2.78 -0.41
CA PHE A 38 -18.77 -2.55 -1.81
C PHE A 38 -17.64 -1.54 -2.00
N VAL A 39 -17.67 -0.41 -1.29
CA VAL A 39 -16.56 0.56 -1.32
C VAL A 39 -15.25 -0.07 -0.84
N LYS A 40 -15.30 -0.93 0.20
CA LYS A 40 -14.09 -1.65 0.65
C LYS A 40 -13.57 -2.65 -0.38
N MET A 41 -14.47 -3.39 -1.03
CA MET A 41 -14.10 -4.32 -2.11
C MET A 41 -13.42 -3.57 -3.27
N VAL A 42 -13.94 -2.42 -3.67
CA VAL A 42 -13.32 -1.58 -4.71
C VAL A 42 -11.99 -1.00 -4.25
N HIS A 43 -11.88 -0.52 -3.01
CA HIS A 43 -10.60 -0.07 -2.44
C HIS A 43 -9.52 -1.15 -2.51
N ASN A 44 -9.86 -2.40 -2.15
CA ASN A 44 -8.91 -3.51 -2.31
C ASN A 44 -8.57 -3.74 -3.80
N GLY A 45 -9.53 -3.63 -4.71
CA GLY A 45 -9.24 -3.71 -6.14
C GLY A 45 -8.25 -2.64 -6.63
N ILE A 46 -8.38 -1.41 -6.14
CA ILE A 46 -7.45 -0.31 -6.43
C ILE A 46 -6.06 -0.62 -5.84
N GLU A 47 -6.00 -1.08 -4.58
CA GLU A 47 -4.74 -1.45 -3.92
C GLU A 47 -3.96 -2.51 -4.72
N TYR A 48 -4.65 -3.54 -5.25
CA TYR A 48 -4.00 -4.57 -6.07
C TYR A 48 -3.46 -3.99 -7.38
N GLY A 49 -4.20 -3.05 -8.00
CA GLY A 49 -3.74 -2.34 -9.20
C GLY A 49 -2.47 -1.53 -8.92
N ASP A 50 -2.46 -0.74 -7.85
CA ASP A 50 -1.31 0.08 -7.47
C ASP A 50 -0.08 -0.77 -7.17
N MET A 51 -0.24 -1.84 -6.37
CA MET A 51 0.86 -2.77 -6.07
C MET A 51 1.44 -3.41 -7.33
N GLN A 52 0.59 -3.81 -8.28
CA GLN A 52 1.04 -4.41 -9.54
C GLN A 52 1.81 -3.39 -10.39
N LEU A 53 1.30 -2.17 -10.56
CA LEU A 53 1.95 -1.11 -11.32
C LEU A 53 3.32 -0.74 -10.72
N ILE A 54 3.39 -0.64 -9.39
CA ILE A 54 4.65 -0.44 -8.66
C ILE A 54 5.63 -1.58 -8.93
N SER A 55 5.16 -2.83 -8.90
CA SER A 55 6.01 -4.00 -9.17
C SER A 55 6.55 -4.02 -10.61
N GLU A 56 5.75 -3.59 -11.58
CA GLU A 56 6.15 -3.49 -12.99
C GLU A 56 7.20 -2.39 -13.19
N ALA A 57 7.02 -1.23 -12.54
CA ALA A 57 8.02 -0.18 -12.56
C ALA A 57 9.36 -0.67 -11.98
N TYR A 58 9.32 -1.37 -10.84
CA TYR A 58 10.49 -2.03 -10.27
C TYR A 58 11.15 -3.01 -11.25
N ASP A 59 10.38 -3.90 -11.86
CA ASP A 59 10.90 -4.94 -12.76
C ASP A 59 11.55 -4.33 -14.01
N VAL A 60 10.91 -3.32 -14.62
CA VAL A 60 11.47 -2.59 -15.77
C VAL A 60 12.77 -1.88 -15.39
N LEU A 61 12.80 -1.15 -14.27
CA LEU A 61 14.01 -0.44 -13.84
C LEU A 61 15.17 -1.40 -13.52
N LYS A 62 14.86 -2.56 -12.95
CA LYS A 62 15.86 -3.57 -12.60
C LYS A 62 16.37 -4.34 -13.83
N THR A 63 15.47 -4.87 -14.65
CA THR A 63 15.81 -5.81 -15.73
C THR A 63 16.22 -5.09 -17.02
N VAL A 64 15.53 -4.02 -17.38
CA VAL A 64 15.80 -3.23 -18.59
C VAL A 64 16.74 -2.07 -18.27
N GLY A 65 16.49 -1.38 -17.15
CA GLY A 65 17.32 -0.26 -16.71
C GLY A 65 18.65 -0.67 -16.08
N GLY A 66 18.75 -1.90 -15.58
CA GLY A 66 19.97 -2.42 -14.94
C GLY A 66 20.28 -1.82 -13.57
N LEU A 67 19.29 -1.18 -12.92
CA LEU A 67 19.50 -0.57 -11.61
C LEU A 67 19.74 -1.63 -10.52
N THR A 68 20.67 -1.32 -9.63
CA THR A 68 20.88 -2.06 -8.38
C THR A 68 19.77 -1.79 -7.36
N ASN A 69 19.61 -2.65 -6.36
CA ASN A 69 18.58 -2.44 -5.34
C ASN A 69 18.81 -1.16 -4.49
N ASP A 70 20.07 -0.74 -4.28
CA ASP A 70 20.34 0.53 -3.60
C ASP A 70 19.88 1.73 -4.48
N GLU A 71 20.10 1.67 -5.80
CA GLU A 71 19.60 2.69 -6.75
C GLU A 71 18.07 2.68 -6.85
N LEU A 72 17.45 1.50 -6.86
CA LEU A 72 15.99 1.37 -6.85
C LEU A 72 15.41 1.95 -5.56
N ALA A 73 15.98 1.63 -4.39
CA ALA A 73 15.54 2.21 -3.13
C ALA A 73 15.66 3.75 -3.13
N ALA A 74 16.75 4.28 -3.68
CA ALA A 74 16.94 5.74 -3.82
C ALA A 74 15.89 6.35 -4.76
N ALA A 75 15.63 5.75 -5.92
CA ALA A 75 14.62 6.23 -6.87
C ALA A 75 13.21 6.25 -6.25
N PHE A 76 12.81 5.16 -5.57
CA PHE A 76 11.51 5.10 -4.90
C PHE A 76 11.41 6.08 -3.72
N THR A 77 12.53 6.33 -3.01
CA THR A 77 12.58 7.36 -1.96
C THR A 77 12.37 8.75 -2.55
N GLU A 78 12.98 9.05 -3.70
CA GLU A 78 12.81 10.33 -4.42
C GLU A 78 11.37 10.49 -4.91
N TRP A 79 10.78 9.45 -5.50
CA TRP A 79 9.38 9.47 -5.96
C TRP A 79 8.39 9.75 -4.81
N ASN A 80 8.68 9.24 -3.62
CA ASN A 80 7.85 9.49 -2.44
C ASN A 80 7.92 10.94 -1.91
N GLN A 81 8.84 11.76 -2.41
CA GLN A 81 8.96 13.17 -2.06
C GLN A 81 8.32 14.10 -3.11
N ALA A 82 7.71 13.52 -4.15
CA ALA A 82 7.15 14.23 -5.28
C ALA A 82 5.69 13.78 -5.54
N GLU A 83 5.27 13.73 -6.80
CA GLU A 83 3.88 13.46 -7.19
C GLU A 83 3.36 12.07 -6.81
N LEU A 84 4.26 11.12 -6.51
CA LEU A 84 3.92 9.75 -6.15
C LEU A 84 3.96 9.50 -4.64
N GLU A 85 4.02 10.56 -3.81
CA GLU A 85 3.94 10.47 -2.35
C GLU A 85 2.74 9.61 -1.94
N SER A 86 3.03 8.41 -1.42
CA SER A 86 2.01 7.45 -1.02
C SER A 86 2.60 6.38 -0.12
N TYR A 87 1.75 5.81 0.74
CA TYR A 87 2.15 4.74 1.64
C TYR A 87 2.77 3.54 0.89
N LEU A 88 2.23 3.16 -0.28
CA LEU A 88 2.76 2.02 -1.04
C LEU A 88 4.14 2.30 -1.65
N ILE A 89 4.42 3.53 -2.07
CA ILE A 89 5.75 3.92 -2.56
C ILE A 89 6.75 3.99 -1.40
N GLU A 90 6.33 4.54 -0.24
CA GLU A 90 7.15 4.58 0.97
C GLU A 90 7.61 3.17 1.39
N ILE A 91 6.67 2.23 1.59
CA ILE A 91 7.05 0.87 2.00
C ILE A 91 7.86 0.15 0.94
N SER A 92 7.62 0.43 -0.34
CA SER A 92 8.43 -0.12 -1.45
C SER A 92 9.88 0.32 -1.33
N SER A 93 10.14 1.61 -1.05
CA SER A 93 11.51 2.11 -0.82
C SER A 93 12.19 1.41 0.36
N ILE A 94 11.45 1.19 1.47
CA ILE A 94 11.96 0.51 2.67
C ILE A 94 12.26 -0.97 2.37
N ILE A 95 11.40 -1.65 1.63
CA ILE A 95 11.56 -3.05 1.23
C ILE A 95 12.81 -3.21 0.35
N LEU A 96 12.98 -2.34 -0.65
CA LEU A 96 14.12 -2.37 -1.57
C LEU A 96 15.45 -2.12 -0.85
N ALA A 97 15.46 -1.32 0.22
CA ALA A 97 16.64 -1.07 1.05
C ALA A 97 16.94 -2.20 2.05
N LYS A 98 16.01 -3.14 2.28
CA LYS A 98 16.15 -4.13 3.34
C LYS A 98 17.20 -5.20 2.99
N LYS A 99 18.32 -5.18 3.72
CA LYS A 99 19.35 -6.22 3.66
C LYS A 99 18.86 -7.52 4.31
N ASP A 100 19.33 -8.65 3.78
CA ASP A 100 19.09 -9.98 4.34
C ASP A 100 20.06 -10.23 5.50
N ASP A 101 19.53 -10.51 6.69
CA ASP A 101 20.29 -10.80 7.90
C ASP A 101 20.59 -12.29 8.11
N GLN A 102 20.09 -13.17 7.22
CA GLN A 102 20.19 -14.62 7.35
C GLN A 102 21.07 -15.30 6.27
N SER A 103 21.35 -14.64 5.14
CA SER A 103 22.18 -15.22 4.06
C SER A 103 23.64 -15.47 4.47
N GLY A 104 24.15 -14.78 5.49
CA GLY A 104 25.56 -14.76 5.84
C GLY A 104 26.46 -14.08 4.79
N LYS A 105 25.86 -13.44 3.77
CA LYS A 105 26.57 -12.68 2.72
C LYS A 105 26.24 -11.20 2.87
N GLU A 106 27.27 -10.41 3.14
CA GLU A 106 27.15 -8.97 3.23
C GLU A 106 26.74 -8.38 1.87
N GLY A 107 25.71 -7.53 1.86
CA GLY A 107 25.21 -6.88 0.66
C GLY A 107 24.03 -7.58 -0.04
N ASP A 108 23.64 -8.80 0.38
CA ASP A 108 22.43 -9.44 -0.14
C ASP A 108 21.17 -8.70 0.37
N PHE A 109 20.17 -8.57 -0.50
CA PHE A 109 18.89 -7.93 -0.17
C PHE A 109 17.80 -8.96 0.02
N LEU A 110 16.92 -8.71 0.99
CA LEU A 110 15.86 -9.64 1.36
C LEU A 110 14.88 -9.85 0.20
N VAL A 111 14.56 -8.80 -0.55
CA VAL A 111 13.59 -8.86 -1.66
C VAL A 111 13.97 -9.89 -2.73
N ASP A 112 15.27 -10.11 -2.96
CA ASP A 112 15.77 -11.07 -3.96
C ASP A 112 15.72 -12.53 -3.47
N LYS A 113 15.44 -12.76 -2.19
CA LYS A 113 15.32 -14.10 -1.59
C LYS A 113 13.87 -14.52 -1.37
N ILE A 114 12.93 -13.58 -1.49
CA ILE A 114 11.51 -13.85 -1.36
C ILE A 114 11.05 -14.65 -2.58
N LEU A 115 10.35 -15.76 -2.35
CA LEU A 115 9.72 -16.52 -3.41
C LEU A 115 8.68 -15.64 -4.11
N ASP A 116 8.77 -15.58 -5.43
CA ASP A 116 7.93 -14.82 -6.36
C ASP A 116 6.52 -15.45 -6.51
N LYS A 117 5.86 -15.71 -5.39
CA LYS A 117 4.49 -16.24 -5.34
C LYS A 117 3.65 -15.41 -4.38
N THR A 118 2.78 -14.59 -4.97
CA THR A 118 1.82 -13.78 -4.23
C THR A 118 0.61 -14.61 -3.83
N GLY A 119 0.24 -14.53 -2.55
CA GLY A 119 -1.01 -15.10 -2.05
C GLY A 119 -2.16 -14.09 -2.14
N MET A 120 -3.39 -14.57 -2.32
CA MET A 120 -4.61 -13.75 -2.25
C MET A 120 -5.64 -14.42 -1.34
N LYS A 121 -6.40 -13.62 -0.58
CA LYS A 121 -7.39 -14.13 0.39
C LYS A 121 -8.83 -14.02 -0.07
N GLY A 122 -9.07 -13.57 -1.31
CA GLY A 122 -10.38 -13.06 -1.73
C GLY A 122 -10.68 -11.72 -1.07
N THR A 123 -11.46 -10.88 -1.74
CA THR A 123 -11.85 -9.55 -1.26
C THR A 123 -13.32 -9.33 -1.50
#